data_AF-A0A2V8NAZ2-F1
#
_entry.id   AF-A0A2V8NAZ2-F1
#
_cell.length_a   1.000
_cell.length_b   1.000
_cell.length_c   1.000
_cell.angle_alpha   90.00
_cell.angle_beta   90.00
_cell.angle_gamma   90.00
#
_symmetry.space_group_name_H-M   'P 1'
#
loop_
_entity.id
_entity.type
_entity.pdbx_description
1 polymer ?
#
loop_
_entity_poly.entity_id
_entity_poly.type
_entity_poly.pdbx_seq_one_letter_code
_entity_poly.pdbx_strand_id
1 'polypeptide(L)'
;MNSTRILATASVVILGLSVLTFARLASPPQAVLEESISGTITATRTITQNARVTSDVTCTVNAAPCIQFGAPGLTLNLGGFTITGQGDPSTGCQGARVGNATVTFNEDGIAAINQSDETIQGPGLVQRFRGDGIMLVGSTRSLVTHVTASTNCQSGIFLNGSSDNRIEANVSVRNGTVELPCGGI
;
A
#
# COMPACT_ATOMS: atom_id res chain seq x y z
N MET A 1 -54.97 34.38 75.44
CA MET A 1 -55.56 34.10 74.12
C MET A 1 -54.45 33.75 73.16
N ASN A 2 -54.41 32.49 72.72
CA ASN A 2 -54.00 31.93 71.41
C ASN A 2 -52.85 32.65 70.64
N SER A 3 -51.85 31.99 70.05
CA SER A 3 -51.70 30.60 69.64
C SER A 3 -50.25 30.38 69.21
N THR A 4 -49.72 29.19 69.50
CA THR A 4 -48.46 28.64 68.99
C THR A 4 -48.59 28.27 67.52
N ARG A 5 -47.60 28.59 66.66
CA ARG A 5 -47.25 27.79 65.47
C ARG A 5 -45.74 27.83 65.19
N ILE A 6 -45.19 26.62 65.04
CA ILE A 6 -43.81 26.26 64.70
C ILE A 6 -43.76 25.91 63.19
N LEU A 7 -42.55 25.91 62.62
CA LEU A 7 -42.08 25.31 61.33
C LEU A 7 -41.99 26.34 60.18
N ALA A 8 -40.96 26.42 59.34
CA ALA A 8 -39.86 25.50 59.03
C ALA A 8 -38.62 26.26 58.46
N THR A 9 -37.48 25.60 58.57
CA THR A 9 -36.15 25.90 58.03
C THR A 9 -36.08 25.98 56.50
N ALA A 10 -35.21 26.85 55.97
CA ALA A 10 -34.53 26.62 54.70
C ALA A 10 -33.19 27.37 54.65
N SER A 11 -32.11 26.66 55.00
CA SER A 11 -30.73 27.07 54.73
C SER A 11 -30.45 26.88 53.23
N VAL A 12 -30.11 27.96 52.52
CA VAL A 12 -29.64 27.88 51.13
C VAL A 12 -28.11 27.93 51.16
N VAL A 13 -27.49 26.76 51.08
CA VAL A 13 -26.06 26.60 50.80
C VAL A 13 -25.89 26.64 49.28
N ILE A 14 -25.33 27.72 48.74
CA ILE A 14 -24.98 27.81 47.32
C ILE A 14 -23.59 27.18 47.15
N LEU A 15 -23.55 25.89 46.81
CA LEU A 15 -22.38 25.23 46.24
C LEU A 15 -22.35 25.55 44.73
N GLY A 16 -21.59 26.58 44.36
CA GLY A 16 -21.29 26.86 42.96
C GLY A 16 -20.34 25.81 42.40
N LEU A 17 -20.83 24.93 41.53
CA LEU A 17 -20.03 23.99 40.75
C LEU A 17 -19.08 24.75 39.83
N SER A 18 -17.77 24.70 40.10
CA SER A 18 -16.74 25.09 39.14
C SER A 18 -16.66 24.02 38.04
N VAL A 19 -17.26 24.28 36.88
CA VAL A 19 -17.08 23.46 35.68
C VAL A 19 -15.69 23.80 35.10
N LEU A 20 -14.69 23.01 35.46
CA LEU A 20 -13.38 23.03 34.78
C LEU A 20 -13.57 22.39 33.39
N THR A 21 -13.80 23.24 32.38
CA THR A 21 -13.74 22.85 30.98
C THR A 21 -12.30 22.48 30.63
N PHE A 22 -11.98 21.19 30.62
CA PHE A 22 -10.78 20.67 29.99
C PHE A 22 -10.95 20.81 28.47
N ALA A 23 -10.46 21.92 27.91
CA ALA A 23 -10.21 22.01 26.48
C ALA A 23 -9.16 20.94 26.13
N ARG A 24 -9.59 19.86 25.48
CA ARG A 24 -8.68 18.90 24.86
C ARG A 24 -7.88 19.68 23.82
N LEU A 25 -6.60 19.93 24.10
CA LEU A 25 -5.62 20.29 23.09
C LEU A 25 -5.52 19.09 22.13
N ALA A 26 -6.32 19.12 21.06
CA ALA A 26 -6.11 18.21 19.96
C ALA A 26 -4.76 18.59 19.34
N SER A 27 -3.77 17.71 19.48
CA SER A 27 -2.51 17.85 18.77
C SER A 27 -2.82 18.05 17.29
N PRO A 28 -2.19 19.02 16.59
CA PRO A 28 -2.35 19.14 15.15
C PRO A 28 -1.98 17.78 14.52
N PRO A 29 -2.71 17.31 13.48
CA PRO A 29 -2.35 16.08 12.80
C PRO A 29 -0.90 16.20 12.36
N GLN A 30 -0.02 15.38 12.95
CA GLN A 30 1.36 15.30 12.52
C GLN A 30 1.32 14.90 11.04
N ALA A 31 1.90 15.74 10.18
CA ALA A 31 2.04 15.40 8.77
C ALA A 31 2.81 14.08 8.71
N VAL A 32 2.12 13.02 8.30
CA VAL A 32 2.77 11.73 8.10
C VAL A 32 3.79 11.94 7.00
N LEU A 33 5.05 11.62 7.29
CA LEU A 33 6.14 11.79 6.34
C LEU A 33 5.86 10.87 5.14
N GLU A 34 5.51 11.46 4.00
CA GLU A 34 5.21 10.77 2.74
C GLU A 34 6.29 11.15 1.71
N GLU A 35 7.03 10.16 1.19
CA GLU A 35 7.97 10.40 0.09
C GLU A 35 7.26 10.41 -1.27
N SER A 36 7.78 11.20 -2.21
CA SER A 36 7.27 11.24 -3.59
C SER A 36 8.15 10.41 -4.52
N ILE A 37 7.50 9.58 -5.35
CA ILE A 37 8.13 8.75 -6.37
C ILE A 37 7.71 9.24 -7.77
N SER A 38 8.67 9.37 -8.67
CA SER A 38 8.47 9.84 -10.06
C SER A 38 9.67 9.45 -10.94
N GLY A 39 9.49 9.47 -12.26
CA GLY A 39 10.58 9.38 -13.23
C GLY A 39 11.21 7.99 -13.35
N THR A 40 12.50 7.94 -13.66
CA THR A 40 13.20 6.68 -13.92
C THR A 40 13.83 6.10 -12.66
N ILE A 41 13.52 4.84 -12.34
CA ILE A 41 14.12 4.07 -11.26
C ILE A 41 15.11 3.06 -11.86
N THR A 42 16.40 3.26 -11.59
CA THR A 42 17.49 2.42 -12.13
C THR A 42 18.04 1.39 -11.13
N ALA A 43 17.64 1.49 -9.87
CA ALA A 43 17.93 0.54 -8.79
C ALA A 43 16.72 0.45 -7.87
N THR A 44 16.52 -0.69 -7.19
CA THR A 44 15.35 -0.90 -6.32
C THR A 44 15.13 0.27 -5.37
N ARG A 45 13.92 0.84 -5.44
CA ARG A 45 13.47 1.87 -4.51
C ARG A 45 12.89 1.19 -3.28
N THR A 46 13.70 1.09 -2.23
CA THR A 46 13.22 0.63 -0.93
C THR A 46 12.53 1.78 -0.20
N ILE A 47 11.23 1.65 0.07
CA ILE A 47 10.45 2.63 0.83
C ILE A 47 10.48 2.27 2.32
N THR A 48 10.79 3.23 3.18
CA THR A 48 10.87 3.05 4.65
C THR A 48 9.91 3.96 5.42
N GLN A 49 9.06 4.64 4.67
CA GLN A 49 7.99 5.53 5.11
C GLN A 49 6.87 5.45 4.07
N ASN A 50 5.73 6.08 4.34
CA ASN A 50 4.65 6.14 3.34
C ASN A 50 5.17 6.82 2.07
N ALA A 51 4.65 6.37 0.92
CA ALA A 51 5.09 6.84 -0.37
C ALA A 51 3.90 7.09 -1.30
N ARG A 52 4.05 8.08 -2.18
CA ARG A 52 3.09 8.39 -3.23
C ARG A 52 3.79 8.53 -4.57
N VAL A 53 3.25 7.89 -5.59
CA VAL A 53 3.62 8.15 -6.97
C VAL A 53 2.98 9.45 -7.41
N THR A 54 3.78 10.35 -7.97
CA THR A 54 3.40 11.74 -8.32
C THR A 54 3.51 12.05 -9.81
N SER A 55 4.10 11.14 -10.58
CA SER A 55 4.11 11.10 -12.04
C SER A 55 4.30 9.66 -12.50
N ASP A 56 4.20 9.40 -13.79
CA ASP A 56 4.59 8.09 -14.33
C ASP A 56 6.03 7.75 -13.97
N VAL A 57 6.25 6.44 -13.76
CA VAL A 57 7.50 5.83 -13.34
C VAL A 57 7.93 4.80 -14.39
N THR A 58 9.20 4.87 -14.78
CA THR A 58 9.84 3.86 -15.64
C THR A 58 10.90 3.14 -14.84
N CYS A 59 10.80 1.83 -14.75
CA CYS A 59 11.74 0.99 -14.04
C CYS A 59 12.70 0.31 -15.02
N THR A 60 13.99 0.46 -14.77
CA THR A 60 15.06 -0.24 -15.51
C THR A 60 15.92 -1.11 -14.59
N VAL A 61 15.35 -1.52 -13.46
CA VAL A 61 15.98 -2.39 -12.47
C VAL A 61 16.11 -3.80 -13.04
N ASN A 62 17.29 -4.40 -12.88
CA ASN A 62 17.56 -5.76 -13.31
C ASN A 62 17.75 -6.66 -12.10
N ALA A 63 17.25 -7.89 -12.18
CA ALA A 63 17.36 -8.92 -11.15
C ALA A 63 16.95 -8.45 -9.74
N ALA A 64 15.99 -7.52 -9.63
CA ALA A 64 15.41 -7.06 -8.36
C ALA A 64 14.10 -6.29 -8.62
N PRO A 65 13.22 -6.14 -7.60
CA PRO A 65 11.98 -5.40 -7.73
C PRO A 65 12.23 -3.91 -8.03
N CYS A 66 11.29 -3.26 -8.70
CA CYS A 66 11.38 -1.81 -8.90
C CYS A 66 11.17 -1.03 -7.60
N ILE A 67 10.09 -1.32 -6.88
CA ILE A 67 9.78 -0.74 -5.57
C ILE A 67 9.66 -1.87 -4.55
N GLN A 68 10.28 -1.71 -3.38
CA GLN A 68 10.22 -2.68 -2.30
C GLN A 68 9.85 -2.03 -0.97
N PHE A 69 8.96 -2.65 -0.21
CA PHE A 69 8.66 -2.27 1.16
C PHE A 69 9.83 -2.65 2.09
N GLY A 70 10.38 -1.66 2.78
CA GLY A 70 11.53 -1.80 3.69
C GLY A 70 11.18 -1.82 5.17
N ALA A 71 9.93 -1.52 5.54
CA ALA A 71 9.42 -1.55 6.91
C ALA A 71 7.94 -1.95 6.92
N PRO A 72 7.41 -2.45 8.05
CA PRO A 72 6.00 -2.84 8.16
C PRO A 72 5.07 -1.62 8.24
N GLY A 73 3.81 -1.79 7.81
CA GLY A 73 2.73 -0.84 8.05
C GLY A 73 2.77 0.41 7.18
N LEU A 74 3.44 0.35 6.03
CA LEU A 74 3.57 1.46 5.11
C LEU A 74 2.44 1.46 4.06
N THR A 75 2.21 2.64 3.50
CA THR A 75 1.31 2.82 2.36
C THR A 75 2.08 3.29 1.14
N LEU A 76 1.90 2.61 0.02
CA LEU A 76 2.25 3.09 -1.31
C LEU A 76 0.96 3.48 -2.05
N ASN A 77 0.79 4.77 -2.32
CA ASN A 77 -0.31 5.30 -3.13
C ASN A 77 0.13 5.53 -4.58
N LEU A 78 -0.51 4.89 -5.55
CA LEU A 78 -0.14 5.00 -6.97
C LEU A 78 -0.64 6.27 -7.66
N GLY A 79 -1.53 7.04 -7.03
CA GLY A 79 -1.89 8.40 -7.46
C GLY A 79 -2.57 8.53 -8.82
N GLY A 80 -3.00 7.43 -9.42
CA GLY A 80 -3.53 7.37 -10.80
C GLY A 80 -2.45 7.21 -11.88
N PHE A 81 -1.18 7.11 -11.50
CA PHE A 81 -0.05 7.05 -12.41
C PHE A 81 0.34 5.62 -12.79
N THR A 82 1.20 5.53 -13.79
CA THR A 82 1.71 4.28 -14.33
C THR A 82 3.09 3.97 -13.79
N ILE A 83 3.33 2.72 -13.38
CA ILE A 83 4.66 2.16 -13.14
C ILE A 83 4.92 1.12 -14.22
N THR A 84 5.94 1.35 -15.04
CA THR A 84 6.25 0.53 -16.22
C THR A 84 7.61 -0.15 -16.08
N GLY A 85 7.64 -1.48 -16.20
CA GLY A 85 8.87 -2.28 -16.27
C GLY A 85 9.41 -2.46 -17.70
N GLN A 86 10.40 -3.35 -17.82
CA GLN A 86 11.12 -3.64 -19.07
C GLN A 86 10.58 -4.84 -19.86
N GLY A 87 9.52 -5.48 -19.40
CA GLY A 87 8.82 -6.58 -20.06
C GLY A 87 8.22 -6.13 -21.40
N ASP A 88 8.20 -7.05 -22.35
CA ASP A 88 7.59 -6.84 -23.66
C ASP A 88 6.64 -7.99 -24.02
N PRO A 89 5.32 -7.79 -23.88
CA PRO A 89 4.34 -8.81 -24.22
C PRO A 89 4.39 -9.24 -25.69
N SER A 90 4.83 -8.35 -26.60
CA SER A 90 4.86 -8.65 -28.04
C SER A 90 5.91 -9.68 -28.42
N THR A 91 6.96 -9.81 -27.59
CA THR A 91 8.02 -10.80 -27.76
C THR A 91 7.81 -12.02 -26.86
N GLY A 92 6.62 -12.20 -26.27
CA GLY A 92 6.39 -13.25 -25.27
C GLY A 92 7.20 -13.01 -24.00
N CYS A 93 7.46 -11.74 -23.67
CA CYS A 93 8.30 -11.34 -22.57
C CYS A 93 9.73 -11.89 -22.63
N GLN A 94 10.32 -12.02 -23.82
CA GLN A 94 11.60 -12.70 -23.99
C GLN A 94 12.82 -12.03 -23.34
N GLY A 95 12.67 -10.88 -22.68
CA GLY A 95 13.62 -10.39 -21.66
C GLY A 95 13.62 -11.19 -20.35
N ALA A 96 12.65 -12.08 -20.14
CA ALA A 96 12.63 -13.15 -19.14
C ALA A 96 13.47 -14.38 -19.57
N ARG A 97 14.19 -14.29 -20.70
CA ARG A 97 15.33 -15.15 -21.04
C ARG A 97 16.45 -14.28 -21.62
N VAL A 98 17.45 -13.93 -20.80
CA VAL A 98 18.71 -13.39 -21.34
C VAL A 98 19.52 -14.57 -21.88
N GLY A 99 19.27 -14.95 -23.13
CA GLY A 99 19.95 -16.08 -23.79
C GLY A 99 19.51 -17.46 -23.28
N ASN A 100 20.47 -18.36 -23.03
CA ASN A 100 20.23 -19.72 -22.50
C ASN A 100 20.10 -19.77 -20.97
N ALA A 101 20.20 -18.62 -20.29
CA ALA A 101 20.10 -18.52 -18.86
C ALA A 101 18.63 -18.37 -18.44
N THR A 102 18.20 -19.22 -17.50
CA THR A 102 16.95 -19.05 -16.75
C THR A 102 16.98 -17.69 -16.06
N VAL A 103 16.10 -16.77 -16.43
CA VAL A 103 16.02 -15.47 -15.76
C VAL A 103 15.55 -15.68 -14.33
N THR A 104 16.24 -15.01 -13.43
CA THR A 104 15.87 -14.96 -12.02
C THR A 104 14.61 -14.10 -11.93
N PHE A 105 13.52 -14.73 -11.53
CA PHE A 105 12.15 -14.21 -11.53
C PHE A 105 11.88 -13.19 -10.40
N ASN A 106 12.70 -12.15 -10.30
CA ASN A 106 12.60 -11.17 -9.21
C ASN A 106 12.54 -9.71 -9.70
N GLU A 107 12.22 -9.50 -10.98
CA GLU A 107 12.06 -8.18 -11.60
C GLU A 107 10.59 -7.75 -11.54
N ASP A 108 10.07 -7.74 -10.32
CA ASP A 108 8.68 -7.43 -10.00
C ASP A 108 8.46 -5.91 -9.93
N GLY A 109 7.22 -5.47 -10.12
CA GLY A 109 6.90 -4.05 -10.02
C GLY A 109 6.99 -3.53 -8.60
N ILE A 110 6.16 -4.08 -7.72
CA ILE A 110 6.09 -3.71 -6.32
C ILE A 110 6.19 -4.98 -5.48
N ALA A 111 7.13 -5.03 -4.55
CA ALA A 111 7.35 -6.19 -3.69
C ALA A 111 7.18 -5.87 -2.21
N ALA A 112 6.40 -6.69 -1.51
CA ALA A 112 6.43 -6.79 -0.04
C ALA A 112 6.88 -8.21 0.33
N ILE A 113 8.03 -8.31 1.00
CA ILE A 113 8.68 -9.59 1.32
C ILE A 113 8.89 -9.66 2.83
N ASN A 114 8.26 -10.63 3.48
CA ASN A 114 8.23 -10.80 4.93
C ASN A 114 7.76 -9.52 5.66
N GLN A 115 6.75 -8.84 5.10
CA GLN A 115 6.19 -7.61 5.65
C GLN A 115 4.81 -7.85 6.26
N SER A 116 4.32 -6.85 7.00
CA SER A 116 2.98 -6.93 7.57
C SER A 116 2.29 -5.58 7.61
N ASP A 117 0.99 -5.60 7.33
CA ASP A 117 0.11 -4.43 7.39
C ASP A 117 0.38 -3.39 6.27
N GLU A 118 0.95 -3.81 5.14
CA GLU A 118 1.20 -2.93 4.00
C GLU A 118 -0.08 -2.55 3.27
N THR A 119 -0.12 -1.35 2.70
CA THR A 119 -1.18 -0.92 1.79
C THR A 119 -0.60 -0.50 0.45
N ILE A 120 -0.96 -1.20 -0.62
CA ILE A 120 -0.73 -0.77 -2.00
C ILE A 120 -2.07 -0.32 -2.55
N GLN A 121 -2.25 1.00 -2.67
CA GLN A 121 -3.54 1.58 -3.07
C GLN A 121 -3.45 2.35 -4.38
N GLY A 122 -4.41 2.08 -5.26
CA GLY A 122 -4.64 2.84 -6.46
C GLY A 122 -5.52 4.10 -6.25
N PRO A 123 -6.04 4.68 -7.34
CA PRO A 123 -5.92 4.20 -8.72
C PRO A 123 -4.45 4.17 -9.20
N GLY A 124 -4.12 3.32 -10.16
CA GLY A 124 -2.80 3.24 -10.78
C GLY A 124 -2.63 2.01 -11.67
N LEU A 125 -1.67 2.07 -12.60
CA LEU A 125 -1.36 1.00 -13.54
C LEU A 125 0.03 0.44 -13.27
N VAL A 126 0.14 -0.85 -13.01
CA VAL A 126 1.43 -1.56 -12.87
C VAL A 126 1.57 -2.53 -14.04
N GLN A 127 2.54 -2.26 -14.92
CA GLN A 127 2.61 -2.96 -16.19
C GLN A 127 4.02 -3.29 -16.66
N ARG A 128 4.08 -4.27 -17.58
CA ARG A 128 5.29 -4.62 -18.32
C ARG A 128 6.44 -5.01 -17.40
N PHE A 129 6.19 -5.66 -16.27
CA PHE A 129 7.26 -6.27 -15.48
C PHE A 129 7.64 -7.63 -16.03
N ARG A 130 8.94 -7.97 -15.99
CA ARG A 130 9.45 -9.30 -16.38
C ARG A 130 9.12 -10.35 -15.32
N GLY A 131 8.91 -9.91 -14.07
CA GLY A 131 8.30 -10.69 -12.99
C GLY A 131 6.79 -10.51 -12.88
N ASP A 132 6.30 -10.54 -11.65
CA ASP A 132 4.93 -10.19 -11.30
C ASP A 132 4.74 -8.66 -11.29
N GLY A 133 3.51 -8.19 -11.48
CA GLY A 133 3.20 -6.77 -11.29
C GLY A 133 3.37 -6.36 -9.83
N ILE A 134 2.65 -7.05 -8.94
CA ILE A 134 2.76 -6.89 -7.48
C ILE A 134 3.02 -8.25 -6.86
N MET A 135 4.02 -8.34 -5.98
CA MET A 135 4.38 -9.59 -5.32
C MET A 135 4.33 -9.43 -3.80
N LEU A 136 3.58 -10.33 -3.13
CA LEU A 136 3.55 -10.51 -1.68
C LEU A 136 4.13 -11.88 -1.32
N VAL A 137 5.30 -11.90 -0.67
CA VAL A 137 5.95 -13.14 -0.20
C VAL A 137 6.03 -13.13 1.31
N GLY A 138 5.59 -14.21 1.96
CA GLY A 138 5.65 -14.33 3.42
C GLY A 138 4.97 -13.19 4.18
N SER A 139 4.03 -12.48 3.54
CA SER A 139 3.46 -11.23 4.06
C SER A 139 2.06 -11.45 4.64
N THR A 140 1.68 -10.60 5.60
CA THR A 140 0.39 -10.72 6.30
C THR A 140 -0.36 -9.41 6.44
N ARG A 141 -1.69 -9.47 6.56
CA ARG A 141 -2.56 -8.29 6.83
C ARG A 141 -2.40 -7.14 5.85
N SER A 142 -1.88 -7.43 4.66
CA SER A 142 -1.65 -6.41 3.64
C SER A 142 -2.89 -6.21 2.77
N LEU A 143 -3.10 -4.97 2.33
CA LEU A 143 -4.17 -4.57 1.42
C LEU A 143 -3.58 -4.18 0.07
N VAL A 144 -4.06 -4.83 -0.99
CA VAL A 144 -3.84 -4.38 -2.37
C VAL A 144 -5.19 -4.01 -2.94
N THR A 145 -5.38 -2.75 -3.34
CA THR A 145 -6.70 -2.28 -3.78
C THR A 145 -6.67 -1.21 -4.86
N HIS A 146 -7.67 -1.22 -5.74
CA HIS A 146 -7.85 -0.25 -6.81
C HIS A 146 -6.68 -0.16 -7.81
N VAL A 147 -5.85 -1.20 -7.90
CA VAL A 147 -4.74 -1.28 -8.86
C VAL A 147 -5.18 -2.00 -10.12
N THR A 148 -4.75 -1.49 -11.27
CA THR A 148 -4.75 -2.26 -12.52
C THR A 148 -3.37 -2.87 -12.74
N ALA A 149 -3.27 -4.19 -12.72
CA ALA A 149 -2.06 -4.92 -13.10
C ALA A 149 -2.26 -5.49 -14.50
N SER A 150 -1.43 -5.07 -15.47
CA SER A 150 -1.59 -5.50 -16.85
C SER A 150 -0.29 -5.77 -17.57
N THR A 151 -0.28 -6.76 -18.46
CA THR A 151 0.86 -7.04 -19.34
C THR A 151 2.17 -7.32 -18.61
N ASN A 152 2.09 -7.79 -17.37
CA ASN A 152 3.22 -8.35 -16.65
C ASN A 152 3.46 -9.78 -17.13
N CYS A 153 4.72 -10.21 -17.13
CA CYS A 153 5.14 -11.46 -17.74
C CYS A 153 4.81 -12.69 -16.89
N GLN A 154 4.60 -12.50 -15.59
CA GLN A 154 4.00 -13.49 -14.70
C GLN A 154 2.61 -13.05 -14.25
N SER A 155 2.29 -13.11 -12.97
CA SER A 155 0.99 -12.73 -12.43
C SER A 155 0.83 -11.21 -12.46
N GLY A 156 -0.42 -10.75 -12.48
CA GLY A 156 -0.68 -9.34 -12.19
C GLY A 156 -0.39 -9.02 -10.73
N ILE A 157 -0.92 -9.86 -9.84
CA ILE A 157 -0.67 -9.85 -8.41
C ILE A 157 -0.35 -11.29 -8.01
N PHE A 158 0.69 -11.52 -7.22
CA PHE A 158 1.11 -12.85 -6.80
C PHE A 158 1.29 -12.92 -5.29
N LEU A 159 0.76 -13.97 -4.68
CA LEU A 159 0.87 -14.24 -3.25
C LEU A 159 1.55 -15.59 -3.03
N ASN A 160 2.71 -15.59 -2.37
CA ASN A 160 3.44 -16.80 -2.02
C ASN A 160 3.67 -16.89 -0.51
N GLY A 161 3.25 -17.98 0.12
CA GLY A 161 3.43 -18.19 1.56
C GLY A 161 2.83 -17.08 2.44
N SER A 162 1.86 -16.33 1.91
CA SER A 162 1.28 -15.14 2.53
C SER A 162 -0.12 -15.46 3.07
N SER A 163 -0.56 -14.78 4.12
CA SER A 163 -1.86 -15.08 4.77
C SER A 163 -2.57 -13.82 5.27
N ASP A 164 -3.90 -13.89 5.41
CA ASP A 164 -4.73 -12.79 5.92
C ASP A 164 -4.57 -11.47 5.12
N ASN A 165 -4.33 -11.56 3.81
CA ASN A 165 -4.21 -10.40 2.94
C ASN A 165 -5.54 -10.13 2.23
N ARG A 166 -5.84 -8.86 2.00
CA ARG A 166 -7.03 -8.41 1.28
C ARG A 166 -6.63 -7.92 -0.09
N ILE A 167 -7.09 -8.62 -1.12
CA ILE A 167 -6.85 -8.28 -2.52
C ILE A 167 -8.21 -7.96 -3.14
N GLU A 168 -8.59 -6.68 -3.15
CA GLU A 168 -9.96 -6.27 -3.45
C GLU A 168 -10.01 -5.08 -4.42
N ALA A 169 -11.05 -5.03 -5.27
CA ALA A 169 -11.25 -3.97 -6.25
C ALA A 169 -10.07 -3.75 -7.21
N ASN A 170 -9.30 -4.80 -7.52
CA ASN A 170 -8.21 -4.76 -8.49
C ASN A 170 -8.67 -5.28 -9.85
N VAL A 171 -7.98 -4.86 -10.89
CA VAL A 171 -8.14 -5.39 -12.26
C VAL A 171 -6.83 -6.06 -12.64
N SER A 172 -6.85 -7.38 -12.91
CA SER A 172 -5.71 -8.11 -13.45
C SER A 172 -6.05 -8.58 -14.87
N VAL A 173 -5.31 -8.11 -15.87
CA VAL A 173 -5.67 -8.33 -17.28
C VAL A 173 -4.44 -8.46 -18.17
N ARG A 174 -4.43 -9.52 -19.00
CA ARG A 174 -3.35 -9.80 -19.98
C ARG A 174 -1.96 -9.95 -19.32
N ASN A 175 -1.88 -10.46 -18.10
CA ASN A 175 -0.58 -10.89 -17.57
C ASN A 175 -0.34 -12.36 -17.94
N GLY A 176 0.88 -12.82 -17.70
CA GLY A 176 1.34 -14.18 -17.99
C GLY A 176 1.79 -14.35 -19.44
N THR A 177 2.52 -15.44 -19.68
CA THR A 177 2.92 -15.89 -21.02
C THR A 177 2.52 -17.33 -21.24
N VAL A 178 2.79 -17.86 -22.45
CA VAL A 178 2.58 -19.27 -22.76
C VAL A 178 3.48 -20.18 -21.92
N GLU A 179 4.66 -19.71 -21.51
CA GLU A 179 5.60 -20.44 -20.66
C GLU A 179 5.28 -20.33 -19.16
N LEU A 180 4.63 -19.24 -18.73
CA LEU A 180 4.26 -18.98 -17.34
C LEU A 180 2.76 -18.71 -17.23
N PRO A 181 1.93 -19.76 -17.36
CA PRO A 181 0.48 -19.62 -17.45
C PRO A 181 -0.13 -19.39 -16.06
N CYS A 182 -0.03 -18.18 -15.50
CA CYS A 182 -0.68 -17.77 -14.23
C CYS A 182 -0.88 -16.24 -14.17
N GLY A 183 -1.39 -15.61 -15.23
CA GLY A 183 -1.51 -14.15 -15.36
C GLY A 183 -2.54 -13.43 -14.46
N GLY A 184 -3.10 -14.11 -13.47
CA GLY A 184 -4.23 -13.64 -12.67
C GLY A 184 -3.82 -12.82 -11.45
N ILE A 185 -4.59 -13.03 -10.38
CA ILE A 185 -4.31 -12.68 -8.99
C ILE A 185 -4.14 -14.00 -8.25
#